data_AF-A0A395RKB1-F1
#
_entry.id   AF-A0A395RKB1-F1
#
_cell.length_a   1.000
_cell.length_b   1.000
_cell.length_c   1.000
_cell.angle_alpha   90.00
_cell.angle_beta   90.00
_cell.angle_gamma   90.00
#
_symmetry.space_group_name_H-M   'P 1'
#
loop_
_entity.id
_entity.type
_entity.pdbx_description
1 polymer ?
#
loop_
_entity_poly.entity_id
_entity_poly.type
_entity_poly.pdbx_seq_one_letter_code
_entity_poly.pdbx_strand_id
1 'polypeptide(L)'
;MKCLPVSKIAQSNGVGIHDWHAEILAIRTFNRFLLDECQSLLEKEDKPSILQRKKHMSNSDGVSLQSFEIKDDVKLHMYCSEAPCGDASMELTMAAQEDASAWKTPTRTPDPNVGISLLGRACFSRTGIVRRKPARGDAPPTLSKSCSDKIALKQCTSLLSALTSLFIDTTNAYIHTIVLPESQYSHAACKRAFSAEGRLKPLAGKVWLGGYSFKEFSTLTTGLEFEFSKIAVKARADKISASNLAATWSSSGFEENTIGGVVQGRKAFNTNAASRTSRRSMWEAASDLADRLGVGCPITALYLKSSTYRDMKQGQLLADRRRVKEEAREVALVGWIRNDGGSDFQLEKRSNH
;
A
#
# COMPACT_ATOMS: atom_id res chain seq x y z
N MET A 1 -11.72 4.32 -8.60
CA MET A 1 -10.25 4.47 -8.47
C MET A 1 -9.85 5.94 -8.28
N LYS A 2 -9.83 6.44 -7.04
CA LYS A 2 -9.48 7.85 -6.74
C LYS A 2 -8.47 7.98 -5.60
N CYS A 3 -7.95 9.18 -5.41
CA CYS A 3 -7.00 9.53 -4.37
C CYS A 3 -7.39 10.87 -3.74
N LEU A 4 -6.90 11.11 -2.53
CA LEU A 4 -7.15 12.34 -1.82
C LEU A 4 -6.33 13.50 -2.42
N PRO A 5 -6.95 14.65 -2.74
CA PRO A 5 -6.23 15.83 -3.20
C PRO A 5 -5.22 16.34 -2.16
N VAL A 6 -4.11 16.93 -2.62
CA VAL A 6 -3.08 17.51 -1.73
C VAL A 6 -3.68 18.49 -0.72
N SER A 7 -4.60 19.35 -1.18
CA SER A 7 -5.26 20.37 -0.35
C SER A 7 -6.03 19.80 0.85
N LYS A 8 -6.42 18.52 0.81
CA LYS A 8 -7.17 17.86 1.89
C LYS A 8 -6.29 17.04 2.83
N ILE A 9 -5.00 16.84 2.53
CA ILE A 9 -4.12 15.96 3.32
C ILE A 9 -3.92 16.50 4.74
N ALA A 10 -3.66 17.80 4.90
CA ALA A 10 -3.44 18.42 6.22
C ALA A 10 -4.70 18.32 7.11
N GLN A 11 -5.88 18.43 6.51
CA GLN A 11 -7.16 18.35 7.21
C GLN A 11 -7.57 16.91 7.56
N SER A 12 -6.93 15.91 6.94
CA SER A 12 -7.35 14.51 7.06
C SER A 12 -7.15 13.90 8.43
N ASN A 13 -6.23 14.44 9.25
CA ASN A 13 -5.95 14.04 10.63
C ASN A 13 -5.85 12.52 10.87
N GLY A 14 -5.29 11.78 9.90
CA GLY A 14 -5.19 10.32 9.92
C GLY A 14 -6.48 9.55 9.59
N VAL A 15 -7.61 10.24 9.48
CA VAL A 15 -8.95 9.72 9.15
C VAL A 15 -9.05 9.39 7.66
N GLY A 16 -8.62 10.32 6.79
CA GLY A 16 -8.75 10.18 5.35
C GLY A 16 -7.79 9.15 4.75
N ILE A 17 -8.30 8.19 4.00
CA ILE A 17 -7.50 7.31 3.13
C ILE A 17 -6.98 8.14 1.96
N HIS A 18 -5.65 8.19 1.77
CA HIS A 18 -5.05 9.00 0.71
C HIS A 18 -5.13 8.37 -0.69
N ASP A 19 -5.23 7.04 -0.74
CA ASP A 19 -5.28 6.28 -1.98
C ASP A 19 -6.16 5.06 -1.78
N TRP A 20 -7.29 5.04 -2.48
CA TRP A 20 -8.25 3.94 -2.49
C TRP A 20 -8.40 3.38 -3.90
N HIS A 21 -7.29 3.32 -4.65
CA HIS A 21 -7.19 2.34 -5.74
C HIS A 21 -7.25 0.93 -5.16
N ALA A 22 -7.91 0.02 -5.88
CA ALA A 22 -8.28 -1.30 -5.38
C ALA A 22 -7.08 -2.10 -4.86
N GLU A 23 -5.95 -2.08 -5.55
CA GLU A 23 -4.72 -2.78 -5.17
C GLU A 23 -4.16 -2.22 -3.86
N ILE A 24 -4.14 -0.89 -3.72
CA ILE A 24 -3.64 -0.22 -2.52
C ILE A 24 -4.58 -0.45 -1.35
N LEU A 25 -5.88 -0.40 -1.61
CA LEU A 25 -6.91 -0.60 -0.61
C LEU A 25 -6.91 -2.05 -0.12
N ALA A 26 -6.75 -3.04 -1.01
CA ALA A 26 -6.56 -4.45 -0.66
C ALA A 26 -5.36 -4.67 0.27
N ILE A 27 -4.22 -4.01 0.00
CA ILE A 27 -3.05 -4.08 0.90
C ILE A 27 -3.38 -3.48 2.28
N ARG A 28 -4.17 -2.40 2.35
CA ARG A 28 -4.57 -1.79 3.62
C ARG A 28 -5.51 -2.72 4.39
N THR A 29 -6.50 -3.28 3.71
CA THR A 29 -7.44 -4.26 4.27
C THR A 29 -6.71 -5.49 4.77
N PHE A 30 -5.76 -6.03 4.01
CA PHE A 30 -4.91 -7.14 4.44
C PHE A 30 -4.17 -6.82 5.74
N ASN A 31 -3.62 -5.62 5.89
CA ASN A 31 -2.97 -5.21 7.13
C ASN A 31 -3.94 -5.08 8.31
N ARG A 32 -5.19 -4.68 8.07
CA ARG A 32 -6.21 -4.65 9.11
C ARG A 32 -6.61 -6.06 9.52
N PHE A 33 -6.87 -6.93 8.54
CA PHE A 33 -7.12 -8.35 8.72
C PHE A 33 -6.02 -9.00 9.57
N LEU A 34 -4.75 -8.76 9.25
CA LEU A 34 -3.62 -9.31 10.02
C LEU A 34 -3.60 -8.85 11.49
N LEU A 35 -3.98 -7.60 11.80
CA LEU A 35 -4.09 -7.15 13.19
C LEU A 35 -5.28 -7.80 13.89
N ASP A 36 -6.42 -7.95 13.21
CA ASP A 36 -7.59 -8.66 13.75
C ASP A 36 -7.24 -10.14 14.03
N GLU A 37 -6.53 -10.83 13.13
CA GLU A 37 -6.04 -12.20 13.31
C GLU A 37 -5.09 -12.33 14.51
N CYS A 38 -4.18 -11.36 14.69
CA CYS A 38 -3.31 -11.32 15.88
C CYS A 38 -4.15 -11.25 17.16
N GLN A 39 -5.24 -10.48 17.18
CA GLN A 39 -6.14 -10.37 18.33
C GLN A 39 -6.89 -11.69 18.58
N SER A 40 -7.44 -12.33 17.55
CA SER A 40 -8.10 -13.65 17.67
C SER A 40 -7.15 -14.72 18.24
N LEU A 41 -5.87 -14.71 17.86
CA LEU A 41 -4.84 -15.59 18.43
C LEU A 41 -4.51 -15.29 19.90
N LEU A 42 -4.82 -14.09 20.41
CA LEU A 42 -4.73 -13.78 21.85
C LEU A 42 -5.93 -14.34 22.62
N GLU A 43 -7.12 -14.29 22.01
CA GLU A 43 -8.40 -14.69 22.61
C GLU A 43 -8.59 -16.22 22.61
N LYS A 44 -7.63 -16.98 22.08
CA LYS A 44 -7.65 -18.44 21.94
C LYS A 44 -8.90 -18.93 21.20
N GLU A 45 -9.36 -18.17 20.22
CA GLU A 45 -10.38 -18.66 19.30
C GLU A 45 -9.79 -19.80 18.46
N ASP A 46 -10.45 -20.96 18.45
CA ASP A 46 -10.06 -22.15 17.66
C ASP A 46 -10.41 -21.98 16.17
N LYS A 47 -10.11 -20.81 15.62
CA LYS A 47 -10.33 -20.48 14.21
C LYS A 47 -9.05 -20.72 13.42
N PRO A 48 -9.16 -21.26 12.18
CA PRO A 48 -8.00 -21.40 11.32
C PRO A 48 -7.43 -20.01 11.00
N SER A 49 -6.17 -19.78 11.36
CA SER A 49 -5.46 -18.54 11.08
C SER A 49 -4.29 -18.78 10.12
N ILE A 50 -4.00 -17.78 9.27
CA ILE A 50 -2.76 -17.77 8.47
C ILE A 50 -1.54 -17.40 9.31
N LEU A 51 -1.75 -16.89 10.53
CA LEU A 51 -0.72 -16.49 11.46
C LEU A 51 -0.45 -17.59 12.50
N GLN A 52 0.75 -17.55 13.06
CA GLN A 52 1.10 -18.28 14.27
C GLN A 52 1.92 -17.37 15.20
N ARG A 53 1.92 -17.71 16.50
CA ARG A 53 2.82 -17.05 17.45
C ARG A 53 4.23 -17.58 17.24
N LYS A 54 5.21 -16.67 17.21
CA LYS A 54 6.61 -17.08 17.22
C LYS A 54 6.92 -17.73 18.56
N LYS A 55 7.51 -18.92 18.54
CA LYS A 55 8.15 -19.48 19.73
C LYS A 55 9.34 -18.57 20.03
N HIS A 56 9.43 -18.02 21.24
CA HIS A 56 10.55 -17.17 21.65
C HIS A 56 11.87 -17.93 21.39
N MET A 57 12.55 -17.61 20.29
CA MET A 57 13.91 -18.07 20.06
C MET A 57 14.81 -17.17 20.89
N SER A 58 15.26 -17.69 22.02
CA SER A 58 16.41 -17.15 22.76
C SER A 58 17.68 -17.39 21.93
N ASN A 59 17.78 -16.76 20.77
CA ASN A 59 19.04 -16.75 20.03
C ASN A 59 19.78 -15.46 20.37
N SER A 60 21.05 -15.67 20.71
CA SER A 60 22.04 -14.75 21.25
C SER A 60 22.34 -13.49 20.43
N ASP A 61 21.68 -13.27 19.29
CA ASP A 61 22.00 -12.19 18.34
C ASP A 61 20.87 -11.15 18.14
N GLY A 62 19.83 -11.17 18.98
CA GLY A 62 18.84 -10.09 19.03
C GLY A 62 17.44 -10.59 19.33
N VAL A 63 16.78 -9.94 20.28
CA VAL A 63 15.37 -10.20 20.60
C VAL A 63 14.53 -9.95 19.35
N SER A 64 13.99 -11.00 18.72
CA SER A 64 12.93 -10.83 17.71
C SER A 64 11.74 -10.21 18.42
N LEU A 65 11.50 -8.92 18.15
CA LEU A 65 10.44 -8.14 18.81
C LEU A 65 9.04 -8.53 18.33
N GLN A 66 8.94 -9.16 17.15
CA GLN A 66 7.68 -9.60 16.57
C GLN A 66 7.16 -10.85 17.28
N SER A 67 5.93 -10.80 17.78
CA SER A 67 5.29 -11.92 18.47
C SER A 67 4.63 -12.93 17.52
N PHE A 68 4.44 -12.57 16.25
CA PHE A 68 3.70 -13.36 15.27
C PHE A 68 4.46 -13.49 13.96
N GLU A 69 4.09 -14.48 13.15
CA GLU A 69 4.55 -14.67 11.78
C GLU A 69 3.45 -15.29 10.92
N ILE A 70 3.50 -15.05 9.61
CA ILE A 70 2.70 -15.80 8.64
C ILE A 70 3.34 -17.20 8.50
N LYS A 71 2.52 -18.25 8.58
CA LYS A 71 2.97 -19.65 8.50
C LYS A 71 3.72 -19.91 7.19
N ASP A 72 4.71 -20.80 7.24
CA ASP A 72 5.63 -21.07 6.11
C ASP A 72 4.93 -21.68 4.89
N ASP A 73 3.81 -22.36 5.08
CA ASP A 73 3.00 -22.99 4.03
C ASP A 73 2.01 -22.01 3.37
N VAL A 74 1.92 -20.76 3.85
CA VAL A 74 1.02 -19.74 3.31
C VAL A 74 1.70 -18.93 2.21
N LYS A 75 1.04 -18.87 1.05
CA LYS A 75 1.44 -18.02 -0.09
C LYS A 75 0.39 -16.94 -0.34
N LEU A 76 0.85 -15.70 -0.57
CA LEU A 76 -0.04 -14.56 -0.78
C LEU A 76 -0.16 -14.24 -2.27
N HIS A 77 -1.38 -14.27 -2.79
CA HIS A 77 -1.65 -14.01 -4.20
C HIS A 77 -2.50 -12.74 -4.33
N MET A 78 -2.16 -11.87 -5.27
CA MET A 78 -2.91 -10.64 -5.54
C MET A 78 -3.52 -10.71 -6.94
N TYR A 79 -4.83 -10.53 -7.03
CA TYR A 79 -5.51 -10.33 -8.31
C TYR A 79 -5.76 -8.84 -8.56
N CYS A 80 -5.53 -8.37 -9.78
CA CYS A 80 -5.92 -7.03 -10.21
C CYS A 80 -6.72 -7.14 -11.51
N SER A 81 -7.95 -6.60 -11.52
CA SER A 81 -8.84 -6.65 -12.69
C SER A 81 -8.41 -5.74 -13.85
N GLU A 82 -7.47 -4.84 -13.63
CA GLU A 82 -6.80 -4.02 -14.63
C GLU A 82 -5.30 -3.97 -14.30
N ALA A 83 -4.46 -3.66 -15.29
CA ALA A 83 -3.03 -3.47 -15.06
C ALA A 83 -2.79 -2.39 -13.99
N PRO A 84 -1.95 -2.64 -12.96
CA PRO A 84 -1.70 -1.67 -11.91
C PRO A 84 -1.23 -0.35 -12.50
N CYS A 85 -1.93 0.75 -12.18
CA CYS A 85 -1.62 2.03 -12.82
C CYS A 85 -0.15 2.43 -12.63
N GLY A 86 0.41 3.11 -13.63
CA GLY A 86 1.85 3.42 -13.70
C GLY A 86 2.56 2.53 -14.70
N ASP A 87 3.82 2.18 -14.41
CA ASP A 87 4.74 1.55 -15.36
C ASP A 87 4.23 0.23 -15.98
N ALA A 88 3.49 -0.59 -15.21
CA ALA A 88 2.94 -1.86 -15.69
C ALA A 88 1.74 -1.70 -16.65
N SER A 89 1.20 -0.49 -16.80
CA SER A 89 0.00 -0.19 -17.60
C SER A 89 0.29 0.72 -18.80
N MET A 90 1.55 1.07 -19.04
CA MET A 90 1.93 2.11 -20.01
C MET A 90 1.65 1.68 -21.44
N GLU A 91 2.07 0.48 -21.81
CA GLU A 91 1.90 -0.13 -23.14
C GLU A 91 0.42 -0.25 -23.48
N LEU A 92 -0.40 -0.73 -22.53
CA LEU A 92 -1.85 -0.83 -22.68
C LEU A 92 -2.50 0.56 -22.81
N THR A 93 -1.97 1.56 -22.10
CA THR A 93 -2.44 2.95 -22.20
C THR A 93 -2.12 3.54 -23.57
N MET A 94 -0.94 3.25 -24.12
CA MET A 94 -0.52 3.70 -25.45
C MET A 94 -1.35 3.03 -26.55
N ALA A 95 -1.56 1.72 -26.46
CA ALA A 95 -2.36 0.97 -27.44
C ALA A 95 -3.84 1.38 -27.46
N ALA A 96 -4.36 1.90 -26.34
CA ALA A 96 -5.75 2.34 -26.22
C ALA A 96 -6.00 3.79 -26.69
N GLN A 97 -4.98 4.50 -27.18
CA GLN A 97 -5.13 5.87 -27.69
C GLN A 97 -5.40 5.87 -29.20
N GLU A 98 -6.40 6.65 -29.60
CA GLU A 98 -6.68 6.93 -31.01
C GLU A 98 -5.64 7.91 -31.62
N ASP A 99 -5.04 8.76 -30.78
CA ASP A 99 -3.97 9.68 -31.15
C ASP A 99 -2.71 9.38 -30.31
N ALA A 100 -1.65 8.96 -30.99
CA ALA A 100 -0.35 8.65 -30.38
C ALA A 100 0.45 9.90 -29.98
N SER A 101 -0.06 11.11 -30.25
CA SER A 101 0.61 12.35 -29.88
C SER A 101 0.71 12.49 -28.36
N ALA A 102 1.92 12.73 -27.87
CA ALA A 102 2.14 12.94 -26.44
C ALA A 102 1.33 14.16 -25.98
N TRP A 103 0.51 14.02 -24.93
CA TRP A 103 -0.12 15.19 -24.30
C TRP A 103 0.95 16.26 -24.10
N LYS A 104 0.71 17.46 -24.64
CA LYS A 104 1.62 18.60 -24.48
C LYS A 104 1.98 18.72 -23.01
N THR A 105 3.26 18.53 -22.71
CA THR A 105 3.82 18.78 -21.37
C THR A 105 3.35 20.17 -20.98
N PRO A 106 2.66 20.37 -19.83
CA PRO A 106 2.32 21.72 -19.41
C PRO A 106 3.61 22.53 -19.36
N THR A 107 3.77 23.48 -20.26
CA THR A 107 4.89 24.43 -20.24
C THR A 107 4.71 25.25 -18.98
N ARG A 108 5.41 24.93 -17.89
CA ARG A 108 5.52 25.85 -16.76
C ARG A 108 6.88 25.73 -16.07
N THR A 109 7.59 26.85 -16.18
CA THR A 109 8.65 27.42 -15.33
C THR A 109 9.80 26.50 -14.93
N PRO A 110 11.06 26.85 -15.29
CA PRO A 110 12.24 26.15 -14.82
C PRO A 110 12.46 26.50 -13.35
N ASP A 111 11.73 25.84 -12.45
CA ASP A 111 12.11 25.80 -11.05
C ASP A 111 12.99 24.55 -10.86
N PRO A 112 14.32 24.70 -10.76
CA PRO A 112 15.25 23.57 -10.72
C PRO A 112 15.07 22.69 -9.47
N ASN A 113 14.30 23.15 -8.47
CA ASN A 113 14.00 22.38 -7.26
C ASN A 113 12.75 21.48 -7.36
N VAL A 114 11.93 21.63 -8.41
CA VAL A 114 10.76 20.77 -8.64
C VAL A 114 11.14 19.71 -9.69
N GLY A 115 12.00 18.78 -9.27
CA GLY A 115 12.44 17.66 -10.10
C GLY A 115 11.27 17.01 -10.85
N ILE A 116 11.51 16.66 -12.12
CA ILE A 116 10.56 16.23 -13.17
C ILE A 116 9.64 15.10 -12.68
N SER A 117 8.65 15.45 -11.87
CA SER A 117 7.76 14.47 -11.27
C SER A 117 6.52 14.38 -12.13
N LEU A 118 6.60 13.48 -13.12
CA LEU A 118 5.55 13.25 -14.08
C LEU A 118 4.22 12.97 -13.39
N LEU A 119 3.23 13.76 -13.76
CA LEU A 119 1.85 13.61 -13.34
C LEU A 119 1.17 12.59 -14.25
N GLY A 120 0.75 11.48 -13.65
CA GLY A 120 -0.22 10.59 -14.25
C GLY A 120 0.26 9.87 -15.50
N ARG A 121 -0.61 9.93 -16.52
CA ARG A 121 -0.40 9.34 -17.84
C ARG A 121 0.30 10.30 -18.79
N ALA A 122 0.69 11.51 -18.38
CA ALA A 122 1.47 12.37 -19.28
C ALA A 122 2.82 11.70 -19.64
N CYS A 123 3.32 11.98 -20.85
CA CYS A 123 4.58 11.45 -21.38
C CYS A 123 4.66 9.91 -21.33
N PHE A 124 3.75 9.20 -22.04
CA PHE A 124 3.70 7.73 -22.00
C PHE A 124 4.98 7.06 -22.51
N SER A 125 5.68 7.72 -23.42
CA SER A 125 6.97 7.29 -23.97
C SER A 125 8.07 7.14 -22.91
N ARG A 126 7.94 7.78 -21.74
CA ARG A 126 8.92 7.67 -20.65
C ARG A 126 8.57 6.52 -19.71
N THR A 127 9.03 5.32 -20.03
CA THR A 127 8.84 4.13 -19.20
C THR A 127 9.90 3.97 -18.10
N GLY A 128 9.66 3.12 -17.11
CA GLY A 128 10.65 2.73 -16.09
C GLY A 128 10.84 3.74 -14.94
N ILE A 129 10.04 4.81 -14.88
CA ILE A 129 10.19 5.91 -13.90
C ILE A 129 9.02 5.98 -12.92
N VAL A 130 9.28 6.56 -11.74
CA VAL A 130 8.23 6.78 -10.72
C VAL A 130 7.22 7.83 -11.18
N ARG A 131 5.93 7.52 -11.03
CA ARG A 131 4.82 8.38 -11.45
C ARG A 131 3.90 8.75 -10.27
N ARG A 132 3.30 9.94 -10.34
CA ARG A 132 2.24 10.36 -9.41
C ARG A 132 0.84 10.19 -10.01
N LYS A 133 -0.17 10.08 -9.16
CA LYS A 133 -1.59 10.23 -9.51
C LYS A 133 -1.97 11.73 -9.40
N PRO A 134 -2.97 12.26 -10.12
CA PRO A 134 -3.96 11.59 -10.96
C PRO A 134 -3.48 11.35 -12.39
N ALA A 135 -4.17 10.46 -13.12
CA ALA A 135 -3.89 10.17 -14.52
C ALA A 135 -4.33 11.30 -15.49
N ARG A 136 -5.23 12.19 -15.07
CA ARG A 136 -5.81 13.26 -15.89
C ARG A 136 -5.29 14.63 -15.47
N GLY A 137 -5.04 15.51 -16.43
CA GLY A 137 -4.54 16.87 -16.18
C GLY A 137 -5.55 17.81 -15.52
N ASP A 138 -6.85 17.54 -15.63
CA ASP A 138 -7.95 18.32 -15.05
C ASP A 138 -8.24 17.97 -13.58
N ALA A 139 -7.70 16.84 -13.09
CA ALA A 139 -7.97 16.38 -11.73
C ALA A 139 -7.06 17.09 -10.72
N PRO A 140 -7.55 17.40 -9.50
CA PRO A 140 -6.73 17.99 -8.45
C PRO A 140 -5.47 17.15 -8.19
N PRO A 141 -4.29 17.79 -8.02
CA PRO A 141 -3.04 17.08 -7.83
C PRO A 141 -3.10 16.23 -6.55
N THR A 142 -2.39 15.10 -6.57
CA THR A 142 -2.25 14.22 -5.41
C THR A 142 -0.78 13.90 -5.16
N LEU A 143 -0.45 13.55 -3.92
CA LEU A 143 0.90 13.09 -3.56
C LEU A 143 1.06 11.56 -3.69
N SER A 144 0.00 10.85 -4.11
CA SER A 144 0.01 9.39 -4.22
C SER A 144 0.81 8.94 -5.44
N LYS A 145 1.76 8.03 -5.22
CA LYS A 145 2.45 7.33 -6.31
C LYS A 145 1.56 6.32 -7.00
N SER A 146 1.95 5.89 -8.20
CA SER A 146 1.25 4.87 -8.97
C SER A 146 1.16 3.52 -8.22
N CYS A 147 0.20 2.68 -8.59
CA CYS A 147 0.07 1.35 -7.98
C CYS A 147 1.28 0.48 -8.32
N SER A 148 1.77 0.55 -9.56
CA SER A 148 3.01 -0.11 -9.99
C SER A 148 4.19 0.23 -9.08
N ASP A 149 4.43 1.52 -8.79
CA ASP A 149 5.58 1.93 -7.95
C ASP A 149 5.41 1.48 -6.49
N LYS A 150 4.18 1.53 -5.97
CA LYS A 150 3.87 1.09 -4.62
C LYS A 150 4.03 -0.42 -4.46
N ILE A 151 3.56 -1.20 -5.43
CA ILE A 151 3.70 -2.67 -5.45
C ILE A 151 5.17 -3.06 -5.62
N ALA A 152 5.93 -2.38 -6.50
CA ALA A 152 7.36 -2.62 -6.65
C ALA A 152 8.12 -2.41 -5.32
N LEU A 153 7.82 -1.34 -4.58
CA LEU A 153 8.40 -1.11 -3.24
C LEU A 153 8.01 -2.19 -2.21
N LYS A 154 6.88 -2.87 -2.40
CA LYS A 154 6.43 -3.96 -1.52
C LYS A 154 7.23 -5.24 -1.69
N GLN A 155 7.94 -5.40 -2.80
CA GLN A 155 8.92 -6.49 -2.98
C GLN A 155 10.15 -6.33 -2.08
N CYS A 156 10.41 -5.14 -1.53
CA CYS A 156 11.52 -4.91 -0.58
C CYS A 156 11.03 -4.81 0.86
N THR A 157 9.87 -4.19 1.06
CA THR A 157 9.38 -3.81 2.40
C THR A 157 8.30 -4.72 2.96
N SER A 158 8.00 -5.84 2.29
CA SER A 158 6.85 -6.71 2.51
C SER A 158 5.48 -5.99 2.44
N LEU A 159 4.40 -6.77 2.34
CA LEU A 159 3.01 -6.31 2.39
C LEU A 159 2.67 -5.61 3.70
N LEU A 160 3.40 -5.89 4.78
CA LEU A 160 3.14 -5.29 6.08
C LEU A 160 3.25 -3.77 6.04
N SER A 161 2.33 -3.11 6.72
CA SER A 161 2.38 -1.70 7.04
C SER A 161 3.41 -1.46 8.14
N ALA A 162 3.75 -0.21 8.41
CA ALA A 162 4.69 0.06 9.49
C ALA A 162 4.19 -0.34 10.86
N LEU A 163 2.88 -0.22 11.13
CA LEU A 163 2.31 -0.63 12.40
C LEU A 163 2.28 -2.16 12.50
N THR A 164 1.83 -2.83 11.45
CA THR A 164 1.73 -4.29 11.41
C THR A 164 3.10 -4.97 11.49
N SER A 165 4.16 -4.37 10.91
CA SER A 165 5.53 -4.90 11.00
C SER A 165 6.16 -4.84 12.38
N LEU A 166 5.53 -4.14 13.35
CA LEU A 166 5.96 -4.18 14.75
C LEU A 166 5.59 -5.49 15.44
N PHE A 167 4.57 -6.19 14.93
CA PHE A 167 4.03 -7.39 15.56
C PHE A 167 4.30 -8.67 14.76
N ILE A 168 4.37 -8.55 13.44
CA ILE A 168 4.44 -9.69 12.53
C ILE A 168 5.78 -9.70 11.80
N ASP A 169 6.44 -10.87 11.80
CA ASP A 169 7.64 -11.13 11.03
C ASP A 169 7.42 -10.87 9.54
N THR A 170 8.41 -10.25 8.90
CA THR A 170 8.25 -9.80 7.51
C THR A 170 8.54 -10.90 6.49
N THR A 171 9.23 -11.98 6.88
CA THR A 171 9.83 -12.99 6.00
C THR A 171 8.83 -13.61 5.02
N ASN A 172 7.64 -13.97 5.50
CA ASN A 172 6.59 -14.63 4.71
C ASN A 172 5.48 -13.66 4.25
N ALA A 173 5.66 -12.35 4.46
CA ALA A 173 4.64 -11.35 4.17
C ALA A 173 4.80 -10.68 2.80
N TYR A 174 5.23 -11.43 1.77
CA TYR A 174 5.43 -10.91 0.41
C TYR A 174 4.40 -11.49 -0.55
N ILE A 175 4.10 -10.73 -1.61
CA ILE A 175 3.31 -11.27 -2.72
C ILE A 175 4.11 -12.40 -3.35
N HIS A 176 3.49 -13.56 -3.53
CA HIS A 176 4.04 -14.67 -4.28
C HIS A 176 3.73 -14.52 -5.78
N THR A 177 2.47 -14.19 -6.11
CA THR A 177 2.07 -13.91 -7.50
C THR A 177 1.12 -12.73 -7.61
N ILE A 178 1.22 -11.99 -8.71
CA ILE A 178 0.18 -11.09 -9.20
C ILE A 178 -0.52 -11.74 -10.40
N VAL A 179 -1.84 -11.82 -10.36
CA VAL A 179 -2.67 -12.36 -11.44
C VAL A 179 -3.41 -11.21 -12.13
N LEU A 180 -3.28 -11.12 -13.45
CA LEU A 180 -3.94 -10.11 -14.29
C LEU A 180 -4.81 -10.80 -15.36
N PRO A 181 -5.92 -10.20 -15.82
CA PRO A 181 -6.56 -10.63 -17.07
C PRO A 181 -5.55 -10.56 -18.23
N GLU A 182 -5.64 -11.51 -19.17
CA GLU A 182 -4.76 -11.51 -20.36
C GLU A 182 -4.81 -10.19 -21.14
N SER A 183 -6.00 -9.63 -21.29
CA SER A 183 -6.23 -8.33 -21.93
C SER A 183 -5.63 -7.13 -21.18
N GLN A 184 -5.25 -7.34 -19.91
CA GLN A 184 -4.67 -6.35 -19.01
C GLN A 184 -3.22 -6.68 -18.66
N TYR A 185 -2.59 -7.57 -19.43
CA TYR A 185 -1.19 -7.96 -19.26
C TYR A 185 -0.33 -7.45 -20.41
N SER A 186 0.82 -6.87 -20.06
CA SER A 186 1.91 -6.63 -20.99
C SER A 186 3.19 -7.21 -20.39
N HIS A 187 3.76 -8.21 -21.05
CA HIS A 187 4.99 -8.86 -20.60
C HIS A 187 6.13 -7.85 -20.45
N ALA A 188 6.35 -6.99 -21.46
CA ALA A 188 7.37 -5.97 -21.43
C ALA A 188 7.17 -4.98 -20.26
N ALA A 189 5.92 -4.55 -20.03
CA ALA A 189 5.58 -3.63 -18.96
C ALA A 189 5.81 -4.23 -17.57
N CYS A 190 5.30 -5.44 -17.34
CA CYS A 190 5.41 -6.12 -16.05
C CYS A 190 6.86 -6.49 -15.75
N LYS A 191 7.59 -7.03 -16.75
CA LYS A 191 9.02 -7.33 -16.63
C LYS A 191 9.80 -6.09 -16.23
N ARG A 192 9.61 -4.96 -16.94
CA ARG A 192 10.27 -3.70 -16.59
C ARG A 192 9.87 -3.19 -15.20
N ALA A 193 8.60 -3.24 -14.85
CA ALA A 193 8.07 -2.62 -13.63
C ALA A 193 8.38 -3.40 -12.34
N PHE A 194 8.41 -4.73 -12.42
CA PHE A 194 8.40 -5.62 -11.26
C PHE A 194 9.55 -6.62 -11.17
N SER A 195 10.28 -6.90 -12.25
CA SER A 195 11.36 -7.91 -12.20
C SER A 195 12.75 -7.34 -11.91
N ALA A 196 13.65 -8.21 -11.46
CA ALA A 196 15.10 -7.98 -11.37
C ALA A 196 15.78 -7.82 -12.73
N GLU A 197 15.10 -8.08 -13.84
CA GLU A 197 15.59 -7.77 -15.19
C GLU A 197 15.19 -6.36 -15.64
N GLY A 198 14.25 -5.74 -14.92
CA GLY A 198 13.75 -4.40 -15.16
C GLY A 198 14.37 -3.34 -14.26
N ARG A 199 13.56 -2.35 -13.88
CA ARG A 199 13.99 -1.22 -13.04
C ARG A 199 14.41 -1.62 -11.62
N LEU A 200 14.06 -2.83 -11.18
CA LEU A 200 14.40 -3.34 -9.86
C LEU A 200 15.70 -4.16 -9.85
N LYS A 201 16.42 -4.25 -10.98
CA LYS A 201 17.72 -4.93 -11.08
C LYS A 201 18.70 -4.60 -9.95
N PRO A 202 18.87 -3.33 -9.51
CA PRO A 202 19.82 -3.02 -8.43
C PRO A 202 19.44 -3.59 -7.06
N LEU A 203 18.21 -4.09 -6.91
CA LEU A 203 17.69 -4.66 -5.66
C LEU A 203 17.74 -6.19 -5.65
N ALA A 204 18.08 -6.83 -6.77
CA ALA A 204 18.15 -8.28 -6.88
C ALA A 204 19.11 -8.86 -5.82
N GLY A 205 18.63 -9.86 -5.08
CA GLY A 205 19.42 -10.53 -4.02
C GLY A 205 19.66 -9.70 -2.75
N LYS A 206 19.14 -8.48 -2.65
CA LYS A 206 19.32 -7.66 -1.44
C LYS A 206 18.62 -8.27 -0.23
N VAL A 207 19.33 -8.26 0.89
CA VAL A 207 18.84 -8.62 2.22
C VAL A 207 19.17 -7.47 3.16
N TRP A 208 18.23 -7.14 4.04
CA TRP A 208 18.36 -6.08 5.03
C TRP A 208 18.05 -6.63 6.42
N LEU A 209 18.49 -5.88 7.44
CA LEU A 209 18.10 -6.12 8.82
C LEU A 209 16.57 -6.07 8.99
N GLY A 210 16.04 -6.68 10.05
CA GLY A 210 14.60 -6.70 10.34
C GLY A 210 13.79 -7.70 9.50
N GLY A 211 14.45 -8.70 8.91
CA GLY A 211 13.82 -9.75 8.09
C GLY A 211 13.45 -9.30 6.66
N TYR A 212 13.83 -8.09 6.27
CA TYR A 212 13.53 -7.58 4.94
C TYR A 212 14.45 -8.17 3.89
N SER A 213 13.91 -8.51 2.73
CA SER A 213 14.70 -8.93 1.56
C SER A 213 13.93 -8.63 0.29
N PHE A 214 14.64 -8.53 -0.84
CA PHE A 214 13.99 -8.41 -2.13
C PHE A 214 13.37 -9.75 -2.49
N LYS A 215 12.04 -9.79 -2.58
CA LYS A 215 11.24 -10.95 -2.99
C LYS A 215 10.52 -10.61 -4.28
N GLU A 216 11.08 -11.09 -5.39
CA GLU A 216 10.43 -10.99 -6.69
C GLU A 216 9.19 -11.90 -6.73
N PHE A 217 8.06 -11.37 -7.18
CA PHE A 217 6.85 -12.16 -7.43
C PHE A 217 6.72 -12.52 -8.91
N SER A 218 6.01 -13.62 -9.19
CA SER A 218 5.63 -13.98 -10.57
C SER A 218 4.40 -13.20 -11.02
N THR A 219 4.37 -12.76 -12.28
CA THR A 219 3.14 -12.25 -12.91
C THR A 219 2.51 -13.36 -13.73
N LEU A 220 1.26 -13.71 -13.43
CA LEU A 220 0.48 -14.72 -14.14
C LEU A 220 -0.73 -14.07 -14.82
N THR A 221 -1.27 -14.74 -15.82
CA THR A 221 -2.49 -14.30 -16.50
C THR A 221 -3.66 -15.24 -16.23
N THR A 222 -4.87 -14.72 -16.42
CA THR A 222 -6.10 -15.51 -16.41
C THR A 222 -7.00 -15.12 -17.58
N GLY A 223 -7.63 -16.11 -18.19
CA GLY A 223 -8.70 -15.93 -19.18
C GLY A 223 -10.08 -15.75 -18.55
N LEU A 224 -10.19 -15.80 -17.21
CA LEU A 224 -11.47 -15.59 -16.52
C LEU A 224 -11.90 -14.13 -16.64
N GLU A 225 -13.08 -13.92 -17.21
CA GLU A 225 -13.69 -12.61 -17.33
C GLU A 225 -14.88 -12.47 -16.38
N PHE A 226 -14.82 -11.45 -15.52
CA PHE A 226 -15.88 -11.17 -14.55
C PHE A 226 -16.99 -10.34 -15.20
N GLU A 227 -18.23 -10.52 -14.75
CA GLU A 227 -19.40 -9.82 -15.28
C GLU A 227 -19.28 -8.28 -15.24
N PHE A 228 -18.60 -7.76 -14.21
CA PHE A 228 -18.34 -6.33 -14.03
C PHE A 228 -16.94 -5.90 -14.49
N SER A 229 -16.28 -6.71 -15.32
CA SER A 229 -15.04 -6.30 -15.98
C SER A 229 -15.31 -5.08 -16.88
N LYS A 230 -14.26 -4.31 -17.16
CA LYS A 230 -14.37 -3.17 -18.06
C LYS A 230 -14.74 -3.59 -19.49
N ILE A 231 -14.29 -4.76 -19.95
CA ILE A 231 -14.60 -5.28 -21.29
C ILE A 231 -16.08 -5.68 -21.35
N ALA A 232 -16.55 -6.49 -20.39
CA ALA A 232 -17.95 -6.89 -20.26
C ALA A 232 -18.89 -5.67 -20.14
N VAL A 233 -18.53 -4.66 -19.35
CA VAL A 233 -19.35 -3.44 -19.22
C VAL A 233 -19.32 -2.61 -20.51
N LYS A 234 -18.20 -2.52 -21.23
CA LYS A 234 -18.12 -1.81 -22.52
C LYS A 234 -19.02 -2.43 -23.59
N ALA A 235 -19.18 -3.75 -23.57
CA ALA A 235 -20.04 -4.45 -24.52
C ALA A 235 -21.53 -4.11 -24.37
N ARG A 236 -21.94 -3.57 -23.20
CA ARG A 236 -23.35 -3.28 -22.88
C ARG A 236 -23.63 -1.84 -22.44
N ALA A 237 -22.66 -0.93 -22.55
CA ALA A 237 -22.82 0.48 -22.18
C ALA A 237 -21.98 1.43 -23.04
N ASP A 238 -22.63 2.47 -23.57
CA ASP A 238 -22.00 3.48 -24.44
C ASP A 238 -20.99 4.36 -23.69
N LYS A 239 -21.16 4.52 -22.37
CA LYS A 239 -20.30 5.36 -21.54
C LYS A 239 -20.04 4.71 -20.19
N ILE A 240 -18.77 4.62 -19.85
CA ILE A 240 -18.31 4.10 -18.55
C ILE A 240 -17.69 5.23 -17.75
N SER A 241 -18.07 5.31 -16.47
CA SER A 241 -17.45 6.22 -15.52
C SER A 241 -16.93 5.45 -14.31
N ALA A 242 -15.78 5.86 -13.79
CA ALA A 242 -15.23 5.23 -12.60
C ALA A 242 -16.04 5.65 -11.37
N SER A 243 -16.46 4.66 -10.57
CA SER A 243 -17.17 4.92 -9.31
C SER A 243 -16.31 5.73 -8.33
N ASN A 244 -16.99 6.60 -7.58
CA ASN A 244 -16.42 7.34 -6.45
C ASN A 244 -16.32 6.48 -5.19
N LEU A 245 -17.10 5.40 -5.14
CA LEU A 245 -17.14 4.42 -4.06
C LEU A 245 -15.93 3.50 -4.16
N ALA A 246 -15.40 3.09 -3.01
CA ALA A 246 -14.52 1.94 -2.91
C ALA A 246 -14.95 1.06 -1.74
N ALA A 247 -15.11 -0.22 -2.02
CA ALA A 247 -15.50 -1.23 -1.05
C ALA A 247 -14.27 -1.98 -0.54
N THR A 248 -14.32 -2.40 0.71
CA THR A 248 -13.34 -3.30 1.33
C THR A 248 -14.03 -4.37 2.12
N TRP A 249 -13.47 -5.57 2.07
CA TRP A 249 -13.96 -6.71 2.82
C TRP A 249 -12.77 -7.59 3.27
N SER A 250 -12.86 -8.20 4.45
CA SER A 250 -12.02 -9.33 4.86
C SER A 250 -12.78 -10.32 5.73
N SER A 251 -12.27 -11.55 5.79
CA SER A 251 -12.84 -12.65 6.56
C SER A 251 -12.87 -12.43 8.07
N SER A 252 -12.14 -11.44 8.61
CA SER A 252 -12.23 -11.00 10.01
C SER A 252 -13.55 -10.29 10.38
N GLY A 253 -14.57 -10.35 9.51
CA GLY A 253 -15.85 -9.65 9.71
C GLY A 253 -15.76 -8.15 9.44
N PHE A 254 -14.77 -7.71 8.66
CA PHE A 254 -14.59 -6.32 8.28
C PHE A 254 -15.17 -6.08 6.89
N GLU A 255 -16.19 -5.23 6.79
CA GLU A 255 -16.73 -4.74 5.53
C GLU A 255 -17.01 -3.23 5.63
N GLU A 256 -16.52 -2.45 4.69
CA GLU A 256 -16.73 -1.00 4.66
C GLU A 256 -16.81 -0.48 3.22
N ASN A 257 -17.68 0.50 3.04
CA ASN A 257 -17.74 1.32 1.86
C ASN A 257 -17.17 2.71 2.16
N THR A 258 -16.30 3.21 1.28
CA THR A 258 -15.65 4.51 1.44
C THR A 258 -15.93 5.44 0.27
N ILE A 259 -16.12 6.72 0.57
CA ILE A 259 -16.28 7.79 -0.42
C ILE A 259 -15.42 8.99 -0.01
N GLY A 260 -14.62 9.52 -0.94
CA GLY A 260 -13.71 10.63 -0.63
C GLY A 260 -12.65 10.30 0.42
N GLY A 261 -12.35 9.02 0.64
CA GLY A 261 -11.37 8.53 1.61
C GLY A 261 -11.89 8.36 3.03
N VAL A 262 -13.19 8.49 3.28
CA VAL A 262 -13.81 8.24 4.59
C VAL A 262 -14.97 7.25 4.45
N VAL A 263 -15.46 6.71 5.57
CA VAL A 263 -16.63 5.81 5.57
C VAL A 263 -17.84 6.52 4.94
N GLN A 264 -18.55 5.82 4.06
CA GLN A 264 -19.72 6.33 3.37
C GLN A 264 -20.77 6.83 4.35
N GLY A 265 -21.38 7.98 4.05
CA GLY A 265 -22.42 8.60 4.90
C GLY A 265 -21.88 9.36 6.12
N ARG A 266 -20.56 9.41 6.33
CA ARG A 266 -19.94 10.16 7.43
C ARG A 266 -19.39 11.52 6.96
N LYS A 267 -19.40 12.49 7.86
CA LYS A 267 -18.81 13.82 7.62
C LYS A 267 -17.30 13.68 7.46
N ALA A 268 -16.76 14.21 6.34
CA ALA A 268 -15.34 14.07 6.02
C ALA A 268 -14.43 14.57 7.15
N PHE A 269 -13.43 13.74 7.48
CA PHE A 269 -12.35 14.00 8.45
C PHE A 269 -12.76 14.18 9.91
N ASN A 270 -14.03 13.95 10.25
CA ASN A 270 -14.40 13.66 11.64
C ASN A 270 -13.79 12.32 12.07
N THR A 271 -13.41 12.17 13.33
CA THR A 271 -12.81 10.93 13.85
C THR A 271 -13.72 9.71 13.66
N ASN A 272 -15.02 9.87 13.86
CA ASN A 272 -16.03 8.81 13.61
C ASN A 272 -16.27 8.48 12.12
N ALA A 273 -15.62 9.20 11.19
CA ALA A 273 -15.64 8.91 9.77
C ALA A 273 -14.44 8.06 9.31
N ALA A 274 -13.53 7.73 10.23
CA ALA A 274 -12.34 6.96 9.94
C ALA A 274 -12.72 5.54 9.52
N SER A 275 -12.26 5.11 8.35
CA SER A 275 -12.28 3.70 8.00
C SER A 275 -11.40 2.93 8.98
N ARG A 276 -11.75 1.67 9.31
CA ARG A 276 -10.86 0.78 10.10
C ARG A 276 -9.49 0.60 9.46
N THR A 277 -9.37 0.82 8.16
CA THR A 277 -8.08 0.78 7.44
C THR A 277 -7.35 2.11 7.40
N SER A 278 -7.91 3.20 7.94
CA SER A 278 -7.29 4.55 8.02
C SER A 278 -6.00 4.55 8.85
N ARG A 279 -5.17 5.59 8.74
CA ARG A 279 -3.93 5.65 9.54
C ARG A 279 -4.23 5.71 11.03
N ARG A 280 -5.26 6.47 11.40
CA ARG A 280 -5.74 6.64 12.79
C ARG A 280 -6.23 5.31 13.35
N SER A 281 -7.21 4.68 12.70
CA SER A 281 -7.80 3.42 13.20
C SER A 281 -6.83 2.24 13.19
N MET A 282 -5.86 2.21 12.26
CA MET A 282 -4.78 1.23 12.30
C MET A 282 -3.83 1.46 13.47
N TRP A 283 -3.53 2.71 13.82
CA TRP A 283 -2.68 3.03 14.97
C TRP A 283 -3.39 2.69 16.27
N GLU A 284 -4.69 3.01 16.40
CA GLU A 284 -5.53 2.59 17.52
C GLU A 284 -5.55 1.06 17.68
N ALA A 285 -5.81 0.32 16.59
CA ALA A 285 -5.83 -1.14 16.63
C ALA A 285 -4.46 -1.76 17.00
N ALA A 286 -3.37 -1.15 16.54
CA ALA A 286 -2.02 -1.54 16.92
C ALA A 286 -1.74 -1.29 18.41
N SER A 287 -2.12 -0.11 18.93
CA SER A 287 -1.97 0.21 20.35
C SER A 287 -2.78 -0.76 21.23
N ASP A 288 -4.03 -1.04 20.85
CA ASP A 288 -4.87 -2.00 21.57
C ASP A 288 -4.28 -3.41 21.57
N LEU A 289 -3.70 -3.85 20.44
CA LEU A 289 -3.01 -5.14 20.37
C LEU A 289 -1.77 -5.18 21.28
N ALA A 290 -0.98 -4.10 21.32
CA ALA A 290 0.20 -4.03 22.17
C ALA A 290 -0.16 -4.05 23.66
N ASP A 291 -1.23 -3.35 24.07
CA ASP A 291 -1.71 -3.36 25.45
C ASP A 291 -2.18 -4.77 25.86
N ARG A 292 -2.86 -5.49 24.96
CA ARG A 292 -3.31 -6.89 25.20
C ARG A 292 -2.17 -7.89 25.25
N LEU A 293 -1.08 -7.66 24.52
CA LEU A 293 0.14 -8.48 24.62
C LEU A 293 0.85 -8.28 25.97
N GLY A 294 0.60 -7.17 26.67
CA GLY A 294 1.09 -6.89 28.01
C GLY A 294 2.61 -7.02 28.12
N VAL A 295 3.07 -7.78 29.13
CA VAL A 295 4.50 -8.01 29.40
C VAL A 295 5.24 -8.75 28.27
N GLY A 296 4.53 -9.32 27.29
CA GLY A 296 5.13 -9.99 26.13
C GLY A 296 5.73 -9.04 25.09
N CYS A 297 5.38 -7.74 25.10
CA CYS A 297 5.91 -6.78 24.12
C CYS A 297 6.03 -5.33 24.66
N PRO A 298 6.71 -5.11 25.82
CA PRO A 298 6.70 -3.82 26.51
C PRO A 298 7.33 -2.69 25.69
N ILE A 299 8.36 -2.98 24.88
CA ILE A 299 9.03 -2.00 24.04
C ILE A 299 8.09 -1.49 22.94
N THR A 300 7.32 -2.37 22.30
CA THR A 300 6.36 -1.98 21.25
C THR A 300 5.19 -1.18 21.84
N ALA A 301 4.69 -1.57 23.02
CA ALA A 301 3.64 -0.81 23.70
C ALA A 301 4.09 0.62 24.04
N LEU A 302 5.31 0.79 24.56
CA LEU A 302 5.89 2.12 24.79
C LEU A 302 6.09 2.89 23.47
N TYR A 303 6.58 2.22 22.44
CA TYR A 303 6.83 2.81 21.12
C TYR A 303 5.54 3.38 20.50
N LEU A 304 4.41 2.69 20.65
CA LEU A 304 3.12 3.12 20.10
C LEU A 304 2.48 4.29 20.84
N LYS A 305 2.98 4.64 22.03
CA LYS A 305 2.63 5.86 22.79
C LYS A 305 3.38 7.11 22.31
N SER A 306 4.00 7.06 21.13
CA SER A 306 4.62 8.21 20.45
C SER A 306 3.66 9.39 20.33
N SER A 307 4.18 10.63 20.46
CA SER A 307 3.38 11.85 20.46
C SER A 307 2.55 12.02 19.18
N THR A 308 3.18 11.84 18.01
CA THR A 308 2.50 11.92 16.71
C THR A 308 2.69 10.66 15.87
N TYR A 309 1.85 10.47 14.86
CA TYR A 309 2.01 9.37 13.91
C TYR A 309 3.35 9.49 13.15
N ARG A 310 3.84 10.71 12.92
CA ARG A 310 5.17 10.97 12.35
C ARG A 310 6.26 10.42 13.27
N ASP A 311 6.21 10.71 14.57
CA ASP A 311 7.20 10.24 15.53
C ASP A 311 7.21 8.70 15.59
N MET A 312 6.04 8.07 15.64
CA MET A 312 5.92 6.62 15.53
C MET A 312 6.55 6.10 14.24
N LYS A 313 6.35 6.76 13.10
CA LYS A 313 6.94 6.36 11.82
C LYS A 313 8.46 6.56 11.76
N GLN A 314 9.00 7.50 12.54
CA GLN A 314 10.41 7.91 12.56
C GLN A 314 11.21 7.30 13.73
N GLY A 315 10.56 6.64 14.68
CA GLY A 315 11.22 6.02 15.82
C GLY A 315 12.10 4.80 15.47
N GLN A 316 12.84 4.31 16.47
CA GLN A 316 13.89 3.33 16.28
C GLN A 316 13.41 1.94 15.81
N LEU A 317 12.24 1.47 16.25
CA LEU A 317 11.73 0.14 15.85
C LEU A 317 11.42 0.03 14.34
N LEU A 318 11.32 1.16 13.64
CA LEU A 318 11.11 1.21 12.20
C LEU A 318 12.35 1.67 11.42
N ALA A 319 13.52 1.75 12.05
CA ALA A 319 14.76 2.20 11.42
C ALA A 319 15.15 1.32 10.21
N ASP A 320 15.14 0.00 10.37
CA ASP A 320 15.42 -0.94 9.27
C ASP A 320 14.45 -0.75 8.10
N ARG A 321 13.16 -0.66 8.41
CA ARG A 321 12.13 -0.42 7.40
C ARG A 321 12.35 0.90 6.65
N ARG A 322 12.84 1.95 7.33
CA ARG A 322 13.15 3.23 6.68
C ARG A 322 14.35 3.10 5.76
N ARG A 323 15.44 2.45 6.21
CA ARG A 323 16.63 2.17 5.40
C ARG A 323 16.28 1.42 4.10
N VAL A 324 15.49 0.35 4.20
CA VAL A 324 15.01 -0.41 3.02
C VAL A 324 14.28 0.52 2.03
N LYS A 325 13.43 1.42 2.54
CA LYS A 325 12.67 2.36 1.69
C LYS A 325 13.55 3.43 1.08
N GLU A 326 14.57 3.89 1.79
CA GLU A 326 15.52 4.90 1.30
C GLU A 326 16.34 4.30 0.16
N GLU A 327 17.00 3.16 0.39
CA GLU A 327 17.80 2.49 -0.63
C GLU A 327 16.96 2.12 -1.86
N ALA A 328 15.78 1.50 -1.69
CA ALA A 328 14.91 1.14 -2.82
C ALA A 328 14.48 2.35 -3.67
N ARG A 329 14.32 3.53 -3.05
CA ARG A 329 13.99 4.78 -3.77
C ARG A 329 15.20 5.39 -4.45
N GLU A 330 16.36 5.27 -3.84
CA GLU A 330 17.60 5.80 -4.38
C GLU A 330 18.06 5.01 -5.61
N VAL A 331 18.01 3.67 -5.55
CA VAL A 331 18.64 2.83 -6.58
C VAL A 331 17.68 2.36 -7.67
N ALA A 332 16.38 2.22 -7.39
CA ALA A 332 15.43 1.57 -8.30
C ALA A 332 14.16 2.40 -8.58
N LEU A 333 13.67 3.15 -7.60
CA LEU A 333 12.49 4.02 -7.71
C LEU A 333 12.91 5.49 -7.69
N VAL A 334 13.88 5.83 -8.55
CA VAL A 334 14.46 7.17 -8.66
C VAL A 334 13.38 8.21 -8.96
N GLY A 335 13.47 9.38 -8.30
CA GLY A 335 12.47 10.44 -8.40
C GLY A 335 11.26 10.24 -7.48
N TRP A 336 11.29 9.27 -6.56
CA TRP A 336 10.27 9.15 -5.52
C TRP A 336 10.32 10.33 -4.54
N ILE A 337 9.52 11.36 -4.82
CA ILE A 337 9.26 12.44 -3.84
C ILE A 337 8.43 11.89 -2.68
N ARG A 338 8.96 11.97 -1.45
CA ARG A 338 8.28 11.52 -0.22
C ARG A 338 7.05 12.39 0.07
N ASN A 339 5.99 11.76 0.55
CA ASN A 339 4.82 12.47 1.05
C ASN A 339 4.91 12.53 2.58
N ASP A 340 5.23 13.71 3.09
CA ASP A 340 5.32 13.98 4.52
C ASP A 340 4.04 14.56 5.13
N GLY A 341 3.02 14.83 4.32
CA GLY A 341 1.76 15.39 4.81
C GLY A 341 0.87 14.37 5.54
N GLY A 342 0.04 14.88 6.45
CA GLY A 342 -1.02 14.12 7.13
C GLY A 342 -0.49 13.06 8.10
N SER A 343 0.69 13.31 8.70
CA SER A 343 1.30 12.43 9.70
C SER A 343 1.49 13.12 11.06
N ASP A 344 1.18 14.41 11.17
CA ASP A 344 1.39 15.22 12.39
C ASP A 344 0.25 15.08 13.41
N PHE A 345 -0.64 14.09 13.21
CA PHE A 345 -1.78 13.88 14.08
C PHE A 345 -1.42 13.04 15.31
N GLN A 346 -2.20 13.25 16.37
CA GLN A 346 -2.13 12.49 17.63
C GLN A 346 -3.37 11.59 17.76
N LEU A 347 -3.23 10.48 18.48
CA LEU A 347 -4.41 9.76 18.99
C LEU A 347 -4.97 10.55 20.18
N GLU A 348 -6.29 10.73 20.22
CA GLU A 348 -6.92 11.36 21.37
C GLU A 348 -6.74 10.44 22.58
N LYS A 349 -6.42 10.99 23.76
CA LYS A 349 -6.44 10.21 25.00
C LYS A 349 -7.87 9.70 25.16
N ARG A 350 -8.07 8.38 25.31
CA ARG A 350 -9.37 7.84 25.69
C ARG A 350 -9.78 8.54 26.98
N SER A 351 -10.75 9.44 26.90
CA SER A 351 -11.46 9.91 28.08
C SER A 351 -12.18 8.69 28.61
N ASN A 352 -11.70 8.11 29.71
CA ASN A 352 -12.46 7.10 30.43
C ASN A 352 -13.81 7.74 30.78
N HIS A 353 -14.89 7.22 30.22
CA HIS A 353 -16.26 7.49 30.67
C HIS A 353 -16.74 6.25 31.40
#